data_AF-A0A9D7BCB0-F1
#
_entry.id   AF-A0A9D7BCB0-F1
#
_cell.length_a   1.000
_cell.length_b   1.000
_cell.length_c   1.000
_cell.angle_alpha   90.00
_cell.angle_beta   90.00
_cell.angle_gamma   90.00
#
_symmetry.space_group_name_H-M   'P 1'
#
loop_
_entity.id
_entity.type
_entity.pdbx_description
1 polymer ?
#
loop_
_entity_poly.entity_id
_entity_poly.type
_entity_poly.pdbx_seq_one_letter_code
_entity_poly.pdbx_strand_id
1 'polypeptide(L)'
;MRLSLLVVFCIVLQEPSLFAQTVRSVRLMDLPWPEAERVLDSSDVVLIPLGAGCKEHGPHLPLATDHLQATWLTERVMAARSVVVMPEINYGYYYFFTNFPGSTTLRYTASRDMVVDICRGLAAFGPKRFYIINIGISTLPVLRAAATQLAGEGILLHFTDLHAPAMMGLKKEHCTQLEGTHADEVETSLMLHMHPDQVDMSKAVKEYGPRKGSGIMQRTADAPGMYAPSGIYGDATLATPAKGRILTEGLLRMILSDIDSLRSASAPPAETDTSLAEFVGSYRSAKGDEVKVTNADNTFTFTTAKGFTTVLHRVAGDHFAGFTADVRFTRNDAGQVTGIEALQANGSGMVAMRVMD
;
A
#
# COMPACT_ATOMS: atom_id res chain seq x y z
N MET A 1 78.34 -25.41 12.14
CA MET A 1 77.39 -24.45 12.74
C MET A 1 76.09 -24.52 11.95
N ARG A 2 75.04 -25.15 12.50
CA ARG A 2 73.71 -25.20 11.86
C ARG A 2 72.95 -23.94 12.27
N LEU A 3 72.61 -23.09 11.30
CA LEU A 3 71.76 -21.92 11.53
C LEU A 3 70.30 -22.33 11.28
N SER A 4 69.51 -22.39 12.33
CA SER A 4 68.06 -22.62 12.26
C SER A 4 67.37 -21.33 11.85
N LEU A 5 66.75 -21.31 10.66
CA LEU A 5 65.94 -20.18 10.19
C LEU A 5 64.51 -20.33 10.75
N LEU A 6 64.17 -19.52 11.75
CA LEU A 6 62.83 -19.45 12.33
C LEU A 6 61.92 -18.67 11.36
N VAL A 7 61.03 -19.37 10.66
CA VAL A 7 59.99 -18.73 9.83
C VAL A 7 58.84 -18.32 10.74
N VAL A 8 58.72 -17.02 11.01
CA VAL A 8 57.58 -16.43 11.72
C VAL A 8 56.45 -16.24 10.70
N PHE A 9 55.39 -17.04 10.80
CA PHE A 9 54.14 -16.78 10.11
C PHE A 9 53.43 -15.59 10.79
N CYS A 10 53.55 -14.40 10.21
CA CYS A 10 52.67 -13.29 10.54
C CYS A 10 51.29 -13.58 9.93
N ILE A 11 50.39 -14.14 10.74
CA ILE A 11 48.96 -14.16 10.43
C ILE A 11 48.47 -12.71 10.54
N VAL A 12 48.37 -12.04 9.39
CA VAL A 12 47.62 -10.79 9.28
C VAL A 12 46.15 -11.19 9.39
N LEU A 13 45.59 -11.09 10.58
CA LEU A 13 44.14 -11.12 10.76
C LEU A 13 43.60 -9.88 10.02
N GLN A 14 42.99 -10.10 8.86
CA GLN A 14 42.16 -9.09 8.22
C GLN A 14 40.99 -8.82 9.17
N GLU A 15 41.07 -7.69 9.87
CA GLU A 15 39.90 -7.06 10.48
C GLU A 15 38.80 -6.98 9.41
N PRO A 16 37.59 -7.54 9.64
CA PRO A 16 36.48 -7.31 8.73
C PRO A 16 36.24 -5.81 8.71
N SER A 17 36.54 -5.21 7.55
CA SER A 17 36.32 -3.79 7.32
C SER A 17 34.87 -3.46 7.67
N LEU A 18 34.69 -2.70 8.76
CA LEU A 18 33.52 -1.91 9.10
C LEU A 18 33.32 -0.85 8.00
N PHE A 19 33.00 -1.29 6.78
CA PHE A 19 32.21 -0.46 5.90
C PHE A 19 30.83 -0.44 6.55
N ALA A 20 30.52 0.66 7.22
CA ALA A 20 29.14 1.03 7.50
C ALA A 20 28.35 0.72 6.23
N GLN A 21 27.39 -0.20 6.31
CA GLN A 21 26.51 -0.50 5.20
C GLN A 21 25.88 0.83 4.79
N THR A 22 26.34 1.41 3.68
CA THR A 22 25.67 2.52 3.05
C THR A 22 24.23 2.09 2.86
N VAL A 23 23.31 2.81 3.48
CA VAL A 23 21.87 2.60 3.34
C VAL A 23 21.57 2.54 1.84
N ARG A 24 21.23 1.36 1.32
CA ARG A 24 21.02 1.12 -0.11
C ARG A 24 19.54 0.95 -0.39
N SER A 25 18.79 2.03 -0.17
CA SER A 25 17.42 2.11 -0.65
C SER A 25 17.38 2.22 -2.17
N VAL A 26 16.34 1.69 -2.80
CA VAL A 26 16.17 1.71 -4.25
C VAL A 26 14.72 1.98 -4.61
N ARG A 27 14.49 2.72 -5.69
CA ARG A 27 13.16 2.91 -6.28
C ARG A 27 12.97 1.87 -7.36
N LEU A 28 11.92 1.05 -7.23
CA LEU A 28 11.66 -0.02 -8.19
C LEU A 28 11.37 0.52 -9.60
N MET A 29 10.74 1.70 -9.68
CA MET A 29 10.41 2.36 -10.95
C MET A 29 11.61 2.83 -11.77
N ASP A 30 12.79 2.94 -11.15
CA ASP A 30 14.01 3.39 -11.83
C ASP A 30 14.82 2.20 -12.39
N LEU A 31 14.38 0.96 -12.14
CA LEU A 31 15.09 -0.25 -12.52
C LEU A 31 14.46 -0.93 -13.74
N PRO A 32 15.28 -1.52 -14.63
CA PRO A 32 14.77 -2.52 -15.57
C PRO A 32 14.37 -3.80 -14.81
N TRP A 33 13.36 -4.51 -15.30
CA TRP A 33 12.81 -5.67 -14.58
C TRP A 33 13.84 -6.76 -14.19
N PRO A 34 14.93 -7.06 -14.94
CA PRO A 34 15.93 -8.03 -14.50
C PRO A 34 16.76 -7.56 -13.31
N GLU A 35 16.83 -6.25 -13.05
CA GLU A 35 17.44 -5.69 -11.85
C GLU A 35 16.44 -5.64 -10.70
N ALA A 36 15.16 -5.35 -11.00
CA ALA A 36 14.06 -5.45 -10.03
C ALA A 36 14.00 -6.85 -9.41
N GLU A 37 14.08 -7.91 -10.22
CA GLU A 37 14.11 -9.30 -9.75
C GLU A 37 15.24 -9.57 -8.74
N ARG A 38 16.39 -8.90 -8.88
CA ARG A 38 17.54 -9.09 -7.97
C ARG A 38 17.41 -8.35 -6.63
N VAL A 39 16.58 -7.30 -6.58
CA VAL A 39 16.39 -6.49 -5.36
C VAL A 39 15.09 -6.83 -4.63
N LEU A 40 14.24 -7.68 -5.19
CA LEU A 40 13.01 -8.16 -4.55
C LEU A 40 13.31 -9.48 -3.83
N ASP A 41 13.87 -9.40 -2.63
CA ASP A 41 14.06 -10.55 -1.75
C ASP A 41 12.97 -10.60 -0.65
N SER A 42 12.67 -11.82 -0.20
CA SER A 42 11.86 -12.13 0.98
C SER A 42 12.28 -11.38 2.26
N SER A 43 13.55 -11.00 2.42
CA SER A 43 14.03 -10.24 3.59
C SER A 43 13.79 -8.73 3.50
N ASP A 44 13.49 -8.21 2.31
CA ASP A 44 13.29 -6.78 2.08
C ASP A 44 11.95 -6.29 2.64
N VAL A 45 11.97 -5.05 3.12
CA VAL A 45 10.74 -4.28 3.38
C VAL A 45 10.46 -3.46 2.13
N VAL A 46 9.32 -3.72 1.52
CA VAL A 46 8.79 -2.91 0.42
C VAL A 46 8.01 -1.74 1.01
N LEU A 47 8.49 -0.53 0.76
CA LEU A 47 7.86 0.72 1.15
C LEU A 47 6.92 1.20 0.03
N ILE A 48 5.66 1.46 0.36
CA ILE A 48 4.66 1.96 -0.58
C ILE A 48 4.16 3.31 -0.06
N PRO A 49 4.52 4.44 -0.70
CA PRO A 49 3.95 5.73 -0.34
C PRO A 49 2.47 5.78 -0.72
N LEU A 50 1.61 6.26 0.17
CA LEU A 50 0.18 6.48 -0.07
C LEU A 50 -0.19 7.90 0.32
N GLY A 51 -0.37 8.76 -0.68
CA GLY A 51 -0.84 10.13 -0.50
C GLY A 51 -1.80 10.51 -1.61
N ALA A 52 -2.98 11.02 -1.28
CA ALA A 52 -3.89 11.56 -2.27
C ALA A 52 -3.19 12.58 -3.19
N GLY A 53 -3.23 12.32 -4.50
CA GLY A 53 -2.70 13.27 -5.49
C GLY A 53 -3.55 14.55 -5.57
N CYS A 54 -4.86 14.41 -5.39
CA CYS A 54 -5.81 15.51 -5.27
C CYS A 54 -6.92 15.21 -4.24
N LYS A 55 -6.89 15.91 -3.11
CA LYS A 55 -7.89 15.88 -2.04
C LYS A 55 -7.99 17.28 -1.42
N GLU A 56 -9.17 17.67 -0.99
CA GLU A 56 -9.37 18.94 -0.30
C GLU A 56 -8.56 19.01 1.01
N HIS A 57 -7.99 20.19 1.31
CA HIS A 57 -7.20 20.50 2.51
C HIS A 57 -7.35 21.97 2.96
N GLY A 58 -8.56 22.49 2.91
CA GLY A 58 -8.86 23.88 3.20
C GLY A 58 -8.43 24.83 2.08
N PRO A 59 -8.65 26.13 2.27
CA PRO A 59 -8.29 27.16 1.29
C PRO A 59 -6.78 27.51 1.28
N HIS A 60 -6.02 27.10 2.29
CA HIS A 60 -4.62 27.49 2.49
C HIS A 60 -3.58 26.46 2.05
N LEU A 61 -3.98 25.19 1.86
CA LEU A 61 -3.11 24.11 1.43
C LEU A 61 -3.46 23.64 0.00
N PRO A 62 -2.49 23.09 -0.75
CA PRO A 62 -2.75 22.55 -2.08
C PRO A 62 -3.52 21.23 -2.01
N LEU A 63 -4.21 20.87 -3.10
CA LEU A 63 -4.89 19.57 -3.20
C LEU A 63 -3.94 18.37 -3.09
N ALA A 64 -2.65 18.58 -3.39
CA ALA A 64 -1.60 17.58 -3.33
C ALA A 64 -0.91 17.48 -1.96
N THR A 65 -1.45 18.11 -0.92
CA THR A 65 -0.86 18.11 0.44
C THR A 65 -0.49 16.72 0.91
N ASP A 66 -1.40 15.77 0.69
CA ASP A 66 -1.19 14.39 1.05
C ASP A 66 0.02 13.76 0.32
N HIS A 67 0.05 13.91 -1.01
CA HIS A 67 1.15 13.45 -1.86
C HIS A 67 2.50 14.05 -1.46
N LEU A 68 2.54 15.35 -1.19
CA LEU A 68 3.75 16.06 -0.79
C LEU A 68 4.31 15.51 0.53
N GLN A 69 3.44 15.26 1.52
CA GLN A 69 3.84 14.65 2.79
C GLN A 69 4.39 13.24 2.60
N ALA A 70 3.70 12.39 1.83
CA ALA A 70 4.12 11.01 1.56
C ALA A 70 5.48 10.96 0.85
N THR A 71 5.67 11.78 -0.18
CA THR A 71 6.93 11.92 -0.91
C THR A 71 8.05 12.38 0.02
N TRP A 72 7.83 13.45 0.80
CA TRP A 72 8.85 13.98 1.73
C TRP A 72 9.31 12.91 2.75
N LEU A 73 8.35 12.19 3.35
CA LEU A 73 8.65 11.13 4.31
C LEU A 73 9.41 9.97 3.67
N THR A 74 9.05 9.61 2.43
CA THR A 74 9.71 8.55 1.68
C THR A 74 11.18 8.85 1.45
N GLU A 75 11.53 10.08 1.04
CA GLU A 75 12.95 10.47 0.90
C GLU A 75 13.73 10.29 2.21
N ARG A 76 13.10 10.61 3.35
CA ARG A 76 13.79 10.54 4.65
C ARG A 76 13.92 9.12 5.16
N VAL A 77 12.93 8.28 4.88
CA VAL A 77 13.04 6.84 5.12
C VAL A 77 14.14 6.25 4.26
N MET A 78 14.18 6.56 2.96
CA MET A 78 15.22 6.09 2.05
C MET A 78 16.63 6.51 2.48
N ALA A 79 16.80 7.71 3.01
CA ALA A 79 18.07 8.17 3.54
C ALA A 79 18.50 7.45 4.84
N ALA A 80 17.55 6.89 5.58
CA ALA A 80 17.77 6.31 6.91
C ALA A 80 17.74 4.79 6.96
N ARG A 81 17.06 4.11 6.02
CA ARG A 81 16.85 2.66 5.99
C ARG A 81 16.92 2.09 4.58
N SER A 82 17.49 0.88 4.49
CA SER A 82 17.52 0.12 3.24
C SER A 82 16.13 -0.45 2.99
N VAL A 83 15.45 0.03 1.96
CA VAL A 83 14.08 -0.37 1.59
C VAL A 83 13.95 -0.36 0.07
N VAL A 84 13.03 -1.18 -0.46
CA VAL A 84 12.60 -1.11 -1.86
C VAL A 84 11.37 -0.22 -1.92
N VAL A 85 11.40 0.85 -2.70
CA VAL A 85 10.33 1.84 -2.77
C VAL A 85 9.52 1.63 -4.05
N MET A 86 8.21 1.42 -3.88
CA MET A 86 7.25 1.40 -4.98
C MET A 86 6.86 2.81 -5.43
N PRO A 87 6.38 2.98 -6.68
CA PRO A 87 5.62 4.18 -7.05
C PRO A 87 4.56 4.52 -6.01
N GLU A 88 4.36 5.82 -5.79
CA GLU A 88 3.32 6.29 -4.89
C GLU A 88 1.92 5.94 -5.42
N ILE A 89 1.04 5.54 -4.50
CA ILE A 89 -0.38 5.37 -4.77
C ILE A 89 -1.09 6.71 -4.54
N ASN A 90 -1.57 7.33 -5.61
CA ASN A 90 -2.22 8.65 -5.53
C ASN A 90 -3.74 8.65 -5.33
N TYR A 91 -4.38 7.49 -5.41
CA TYR A 91 -5.83 7.36 -5.28
C TYR A 91 -6.16 6.36 -4.17
N GLY A 92 -7.18 6.67 -3.36
CA GLY A 92 -7.52 5.88 -2.19
C GLY A 92 -8.93 6.18 -1.70
N TYR A 93 -9.26 5.71 -0.50
CA TYR A 93 -10.57 5.92 0.11
C TYR A 93 -10.60 7.22 0.92
N TYR A 94 -11.03 8.30 0.28
CA TYR A 94 -11.09 9.68 0.80
C TYR A 94 -12.53 10.23 0.81
N TYR A 95 -13.51 9.35 1.10
CA TYR A 95 -14.93 9.58 0.87
C TYR A 95 -15.53 10.82 1.56
N PHE A 96 -14.90 11.31 2.64
CA PHE A 96 -15.36 12.50 3.37
C PHE A 96 -15.38 13.76 2.50
N PHE A 97 -14.55 13.84 1.46
CA PHE A 97 -14.27 15.10 0.75
C PHE A 97 -14.91 15.18 -0.64
N THR A 98 -15.87 14.30 -0.94
CA THR A 98 -16.47 14.17 -2.30
C THR A 98 -17.25 15.39 -2.78
N ASN A 99 -17.67 16.30 -1.89
CA ASN A 99 -18.36 17.53 -2.28
C ASN A 99 -17.44 18.74 -2.49
N PHE A 100 -16.12 18.53 -2.43
CA PHE A 100 -15.12 19.56 -2.67
C PHE A 100 -14.48 19.37 -4.05
N PRO A 101 -14.49 20.40 -4.92
CA PRO A 101 -13.91 20.30 -6.26
C PRO A 101 -12.43 19.92 -6.23
N GLY A 102 -12.05 18.98 -7.11
CA GLY A 102 -10.69 18.46 -7.19
C GLY A 102 -10.46 17.21 -6.33
N SER A 103 -11.25 16.99 -5.28
CA SER A 103 -11.20 15.73 -4.51
C SER A 103 -11.69 14.56 -5.35
N THR A 104 -10.95 13.46 -5.30
CA THR A 104 -11.37 12.18 -5.86
C THR A 104 -11.25 11.08 -4.81
N THR A 105 -12.08 10.04 -4.92
CA THR A 105 -12.03 8.89 -4.01
C THR A 105 -12.34 7.63 -4.78
N LEU A 106 -11.71 6.54 -4.37
CA LEU A 106 -12.13 5.20 -4.74
C LEU A 106 -13.25 4.72 -3.82
N ARG A 107 -13.98 3.69 -4.26
CA ARG A 107 -14.86 2.90 -3.39
C ARG A 107 -13.98 2.16 -2.38
N TYR A 108 -14.54 1.86 -1.20
CA TYR A 108 -13.85 1.10 -0.14
C TYR A 108 -13.21 -0.19 -0.68
N THR A 109 -14.01 -1.01 -1.36
CA THR A 109 -13.55 -2.30 -1.92
C THR A 109 -12.49 -2.10 -2.98
N ALA A 110 -12.68 -1.16 -3.91
CA ALA A 110 -11.68 -0.86 -4.95
C ALA A 110 -10.33 -0.41 -4.34
N SER A 111 -10.35 0.42 -3.30
CA SER A 111 -9.13 0.85 -2.62
C SER A 111 -8.45 -0.30 -1.88
N ARG A 112 -9.21 -1.17 -1.22
CA ARG A 112 -8.70 -2.36 -0.54
C ARG A 112 -8.08 -3.33 -1.55
N ASP A 113 -8.84 -3.67 -2.58
CA ASP A 113 -8.45 -4.66 -3.59
C ASP A 113 -7.20 -4.20 -4.34
N MET A 114 -7.11 -2.90 -4.68
CA MET A 114 -5.88 -2.34 -5.27
C MET A 114 -4.65 -2.53 -4.37
N VAL A 115 -4.74 -2.23 -3.07
CA VAL A 115 -3.61 -2.42 -2.13
C VAL A 115 -3.23 -3.89 -2.04
N VAL A 116 -4.24 -4.77 -1.91
CA VAL A 116 -4.05 -6.21 -1.85
C VAL A 116 -3.39 -6.75 -3.12
N ASP A 117 -3.86 -6.35 -4.29
CA ASP A 117 -3.34 -6.81 -5.58
C ASP A 117 -1.91 -6.34 -5.82
N ILE A 118 -1.58 -5.09 -5.46
CA ILE A 118 -0.20 -4.58 -5.53
C ILE A 118 0.73 -5.41 -4.64
N CYS A 119 0.35 -5.65 -3.37
CA CYS A 119 1.18 -6.41 -2.44
C CYS A 119 1.32 -7.88 -2.88
N ARG A 120 0.24 -8.52 -3.32
CA ARG A 120 0.25 -9.91 -3.83
C ARG A 120 1.11 -10.05 -5.08
N GLY A 121 0.96 -9.13 -6.03
CA GLY A 121 1.72 -9.13 -7.28
C GLY A 121 3.22 -9.07 -7.01
N LEU A 122 3.66 -8.21 -6.08
CA LEU A 122 5.06 -8.16 -5.67
C LEU A 122 5.49 -9.38 -4.86
N ALA A 123 4.62 -9.89 -3.98
CA ALA A 123 4.92 -11.04 -3.15
C ALA A 123 5.11 -12.35 -3.93
N ALA A 124 4.67 -12.40 -5.19
CA ALA A 124 4.95 -13.49 -6.12
C ALA A 124 6.44 -13.55 -6.52
N PHE A 125 7.19 -12.45 -6.39
CA PHE A 125 8.60 -12.35 -6.73
C PHE A 125 9.54 -12.46 -5.51
N GLY A 126 9.00 -12.67 -4.30
CA GLY A 126 9.82 -12.91 -3.09
C GLY A 126 9.36 -12.14 -1.85
N PRO A 127 9.21 -10.80 -1.89
CA PRO A 127 8.95 -9.99 -0.71
C PRO A 127 7.69 -10.39 0.06
N LYS A 128 7.76 -10.44 1.38
CA LYS A 128 6.62 -10.76 2.26
C LYS A 128 6.28 -9.65 3.25
N ARG A 129 7.01 -8.54 3.23
CA ARG A 129 6.90 -7.45 4.21
C ARG A 129 6.69 -6.13 3.49
N PHE A 130 5.53 -5.54 3.72
CA PHE A 130 5.12 -4.29 3.11
C PHE A 130 4.85 -3.24 4.19
N TYR A 131 5.32 -2.03 3.97
CA TYR A 131 5.00 -0.88 4.81
C TYR A 131 4.39 0.23 3.95
N ILE A 132 3.16 0.64 4.26
CA ILE A 132 2.54 1.80 3.62
C ILE A 132 2.79 3.06 4.46
N ILE A 133 3.46 4.06 3.89
CA ILE A 133 3.47 5.41 4.48
C ILE A 133 2.09 5.99 4.26
N ASN A 134 1.26 5.92 5.30
CA ASN A 134 -0.11 6.40 5.28
C ASN A 134 -0.22 7.72 6.05
N ILE A 135 -0.73 8.73 5.36
CA ILE A 135 -0.85 10.10 5.87
C ILE A 135 -2.31 10.56 5.95
N GLY A 136 -3.26 9.65 5.70
CA GLY A 136 -4.71 9.89 5.85
C GLY A 136 -5.35 9.07 6.96
N ILE A 137 -6.38 9.62 7.61
CA ILE A 137 -7.19 8.89 8.60
C ILE A 137 -8.26 8.02 7.89
N SER A 138 -8.83 8.52 6.80
CA SER A 138 -9.94 7.89 6.07
C SER A 138 -9.56 6.53 5.47
N THR A 139 -8.27 6.33 5.18
CA THR A 139 -7.68 5.10 4.61
C THR A 139 -7.48 3.99 5.64
N LEU A 140 -7.43 4.30 6.94
CA LEU A 140 -7.12 3.30 7.99
C LEU A 140 -8.03 2.06 7.95
N PRO A 141 -9.38 2.16 7.79
CA PRO A 141 -10.24 0.97 7.70
C PRO A 141 -9.91 0.09 6.49
N VAL A 142 -9.61 0.70 5.34
CA VAL A 142 -9.20 -0.01 4.11
C VAL A 142 -7.88 -0.74 4.32
N LEU A 143 -6.88 -0.07 4.88
CA LEU A 143 -5.56 -0.65 5.12
C LEU A 143 -5.60 -1.77 6.15
N ARG A 144 -6.42 -1.65 7.21
CA ARG A 144 -6.66 -2.74 8.17
C ARG A 144 -7.27 -3.96 7.50
N ALA A 145 -8.31 -3.77 6.68
CA ALA A 145 -8.93 -4.88 5.96
C ALA A 145 -7.95 -5.56 4.97
N ALA A 146 -7.15 -4.78 4.26
CA ALA A 146 -6.11 -5.30 3.37
C ALA A 146 -5.05 -6.09 4.15
N ALA A 147 -4.57 -5.56 5.28
CA ALA A 147 -3.57 -6.22 6.13
C ALA A 147 -4.09 -7.55 6.69
N THR A 148 -5.33 -7.60 7.19
CA THR A 148 -5.95 -8.85 7.66
C THR A 148 -6.04 -9.89 6.55
N GLN A 149 -6.44 -9.48 5.35
CA GLN A 149 -6.57 -10.40 4.21
C GLN A 149 -5.21 -10.95 3.76
N LEU A 150 -4.18 -10.09 3.68
CA LEU A 150 -2.82 -10.49 3.31
C LEU A 150 -2.16 -11.37 4.38
N ALA A 151 -2.47 -11.16 5.66
CA ALA A 151 -1.93 -11.98 6.74
C ALA A 151 -2.33 -13.46 6.62
N GLY A 152 -3.57 -13.77 6.19
CA GLY A 152 -4.01 -15.14 5.92
C GLY A 152 -3.25 -15.84 4.78
N GLU A 153 -2.50 -15.09 3.98
CA GLU A 153 -1.67 -15.56 2.86
C GLU A 153 -0.18 -15.54 3.18
N GLY A 154 0.20 -15.30 4.43
CA GLY A 154 1.60 -15.19 4.83
C GLY A 154 2.30 -13.90 4.39
N ILE A 155 1.54 -12.84 4.12
CA ILE A 155 2.06 -11.52 3.74
C ILE A 155 1.80 -10.52 4.87
N LEU A 156 2.85 -9.88 5.35
CA LEU A 156 2.77 -8.82 6.37
C LEU A 156 2.61 -7.46 5.72
N LEU A 157 1.53 -6.76 6.05
CA LEU A 157 1.32 -5.36 5.69
C LEU A 157 1.15 -4.51 6.95
N HIS A 158 2.10 -3.63 7.22
CA HIS A 158 1.99 -2.57 8.22
C HIS A 158 1.81 -1.21 7.54
N PHE A 159 1.35 -0.22 8.28
CA PHE A 159 1.17 1.14 7.78
C PHE A 159 1.21 2.14 8.92
N THR A 160 1.50 3.39 8.58
CA THR A 160 1.49 4.49 9.54
C THR A 160 0.06 4.76 10.06
N ASP A 161 -0.14 4.63 11.37
CA ASP A 161 -1.41 4.99 12.04
C ASP A 161 -1.25 6.32 12.77
N LEU A 162 -1.90 7.37 12.26
CA LEU A 162 -1.85 8.73 12.83
C LEU A 162 -2.57 8.86 14.18
N HIS A 163 -3.27 7.80 14.62
CA HIS A 163 -3.86 7.67 15.96
C HIS A 163 -3.01 6.83 16.92
N ALA A 164 -1.83 6.37 16.51
CA ALA A 164 -0.92 5.66 17.40
C ALA A 164 -0.59 6.51 18.65
N PRO A 165 -0.44 5.90 19.85
CA PRO A 165 -0.22 6.63 21.10
C PRO A 165 0.96 7.60 21.05
N ALA A 166 2.05 7.24 20.35
CA ALA A 166 3.22 8.09 20.18
C ALA A 166 2.86 9.40 19.43
N MET A 167 2.11 9.31 18.33
CA MET A 167 1.69 10.49 17.56
C MET A 167 0.66 11.32 18.33
N MET A 168 -0.29 10.67 19.02
CA MET A 168 -1.28 11.37 19.84
C MET A 168 -0.64 12.11 21.02
N GLY A 169 0.40 11.54 21.63
CA GLY A 169 1.19 12.19 22.68
C GLY A 169 1.86 13.46 22.18
N LEU A 170 2.53 13.40 21.03
CA LEU A 170 3.18 14.56 20.41
C LEU A 170 2.18 15.67 20.05
N LYS A 171 1.02 15.30 19.49
CA LYS A 171 -0.06 16.26 19.19
C LYS A 171 -0.51 16.96 20.47
N LYS A 172 -0.76 16.22 21.54
CA LYS A 172 -1.22 16.76 22.83
C LYS A 172 -0.18 17.69 23.49
N GLU A 173 1.10 17.38 23.34
CA GLU A 173 2.18 18.17 23.95
C GLU A 173 2.44 19.49 23.22
N HIS A 174 2.34 19.49 21.88
CA HIS A 174 2.81 20.62 21.06
C HIS A 174 1.72 21.40 20.32
N CYS A 175 0.51 20.85 20.21
CA CYS A 175 -0.63 21.51 19.57
C CYS A 175 -1.57 22.06 20.63
N THR A 176 -2.29 23.12 20.27
CA THR A 176 -3.15 23.90 21.17
C THR A 176 -4.59 24.00 20.71
N GLN A 177 -4.90 23.51 19.51
CA GLN A 177 -6.26 23.39 19.00
C GLN A 177 -7.12 22.52 19.92
N LEU A 178 -8.40 22.89 20.03
CA LEU A 178 -9.35 22.19 20.89
C LEU A 178 -9.68 20.78 20.35
N GLU A 179 -9.91 20.71 19.04
CA GLU A 179 -10.18 19.50 18.29
C GLU A 179 -9.68 19.69 16.86
N GLY A 180 -9.39 18.59 16.15
CA GLY A 180 -8.97 18.66 14.77
C GLY A 180 -8.48 17.32 14.23
N THR A 181 -8.74 17.09 12.95
CA THR A 181 -8.28 15.88 12.25
C THR A 181 -7.93 16.09 10.78
N HIS A 182 -8.18 17.28 10.20
CA HIS A 182 -8.00 17.50 8.77
C HIS A 182 -7.76 18.97 8.44
N ALA A 183 -6.72 19.24 7.64
CA ALA A 183 -6.25 20.59 7.30
C ALA A 183 -6.06 21.50 8.53
N ASP A 184 -5.74 20.88 9.65
CA ASP A 184 -5.79 21.45 10.98
C ASP A 184 -4.44 22.01 11.42
N GLU A 185 -4.27 22.31 12.71
CA GLU A 185 -3.00 22.81 13.24
C GLU A 185 -1.83 21.87 12.93
N VAL A 186 -2.05 20.55 13.01
CA VAL A 186 -1.03 19.52 12.80
C VAL A 186 -0.63 19.51 11.34
N GLU A 187 -1.56 19.21 10.43
CA GLU A 187 -1.27 19.05 9.01
C GLU A 187 -0.68 20.32 8.38
N THR A 188 -1.22 21.48 8.76
CA THR A 188 -0.70 22.77 8.30
C THR A 188 0.71 23.01 8.82
N SER A 189 1.00 22.64 10.08
CA SER A 189 2.36 22.76 10.62
C SER A 189 3.34 21.85 9.89
N LEU A 190 2.96 20.61 9.58
CA LEU A 190 3.77 19.68 8.78
C LEU A 190 4.10 20.31 7.42
N MET A 191 3.10 20.86 6.73
CA MET A 191 3.30 21.50 5.42
C MET A 191 4.16 22.77 5.50
N LEU A 192 4.01 23.59 6.54
CA LEU A 192 4.88 24.74 6.78
C LEU A 192 6.35 24.35 7.01
N HIS A 193 6.61 23.13 7.49
CA HIS A 193 7.96 22.62 7.63
C HIS A 193 8.49 21.99 6.33
N MET A 194 7.67 21.19 5.65
CA MET A 194 8.09 20.42 4.47
C MET A 194 8.13 21.26 3.18
N HIS A 195 7.11 22.09 2.97
CA HIS A 195 6.87 22.86 1.74
C HIS A 195 6.26 24.24 2.07
N PRO A 196 6.97 25.12 2.79
CA PRO A 196 6.43 26.42 3.23
C PRO A 196 5.90 27.28 2.07
N ASP A 197 6.55 27.23 0.90
CA ASP A 197 6.17 28.02 -0.28
C ASP A 197 4.83 27.60 -0.90
N GLN A 198 4.28 26.45 -0.48
CA GLN A 198 2.98 25.96 -0.93
C GLN A 198 1.84 26.24 0.07
N VAL A 199 2.14 26.88 1.21
CA VAL A 199 1.15 27.18 2.24
C VAL A 199 0.83 28.67 2.25
N ASP A 200 -0.42 29.02 2.03
CA ASP A 200 -0.90 30.40 2.12
C ASP A 200 -1.62 30.64 3.45
N MET A 201 -0.83 30.94 4.48
CA MET A 201 -1.37 31.17 5.84
C MET A 201 -2.34 32.36 5.92
N SER A 202 -2.37 33.28 4.94
CA SER A 202 -3.39 34.34 4.90
C SER A 202 -4.80 33.81 4.67
N LYS A 203 -4.92 32.58 4.15
CA LYS A 203 -6.18 31.86 3.94
C LYS A 203 -6.49 30.86 5.06
N ALA A 204 -5.58 30.62 6.00
CA ALA A 204 -5.79 29.65 7.06
C ALA A 204 -6.97 30.10 7.94
N VAL A 205 -7.87 29.18 8.25
CA VAL A 205 -9.04 29.46 9.09
C VAL A 205 -9.18 28.46 10.22
N LYS A 206 -10.02 28.83 11.19
CA LYS A 206 -10.43 27.98 12.29
C LYS A 206 -11.85 27.50 12.06
N GLU A 207 -12.04 26.20 12.04
CA GLU A 207 -13.34 25.56 11.93
C GLU A 207 -13.39 24.29 12.80
N TYR A 208 -13.90 24.45 14.01
CA TYR A 208 -14.17 23.33 14.91
C TYR A 208 -15.54 22.73 14.61
N GLY A 209 -15.57 21.40 14.61
CA GLY A 209 -16.74 20.53 14.50
C GLY A 209 -17.48 20.65 13.18
N PRO A 210 -18.05 19.56 12.66
CA PRO A 210 -19.18 19.71 11.76
C PRO A 210 -20.33 20.34 12.54
N ARG A 211 -20.78 21.54 12.13
CA ARG A 211 -21.81 22.30 12.87
C ARG A 211 -23.18 21.58 12.91
N LYS A 212 -23.41 20.64 11.99
CA LYS A 212 -24.60 19.80 11.86
C LYS A 212 -24.25 18.48 11.15
N GLY A 213 -25.01 17.42 11.47
CA GLY A 213 -25.10 16.18 10.69
C GLY A 213 -24.01 15.12 10.92
N SER A 214 -24.16 13.99 10.23
CA SER A 214 -23.19 12.88 10.17
C SER A 214 -22.98 12.47 8.70
N GLY A 215 -21.82 11.90 8.38
CA GLY A 215 -21.47 11.50 7.01
C GLY A 215 -20.37 12.36 6.40
N ILE A 216 -20.43 12.58 5.08
CA ILE A 216 -19.41 13.33 4.34
C ILE A 216 -19.40 14.80 4.73
N MET A 217 -18.27 15.47 4.50
CA MET A 217 -18.13 16.89 4.71
C MET A 217 -18.83 17.70 3.62
N GLN A 218 -19.46 18.79 4.01
CA GLN A 218 -20.36 19.59 3.20
C GLN A 218 -19.97 21.06 3.23
N ARG A 219 -19.88 21.66 2.04
CA ARG A 219 -19.70 23.11 1.89
C ARG A 219 -21.00 23.93 1.80
N THR A 220 -22.14 23.25 1.74
CA THR A 220 -23.47 23.86 1.65
C THR A 220 -24.23 23.62 2.95
N ALA A 221 -24.74 24.69 3.56
CA ALA A 221 -25.31 24.68 4.92
C ALA A 221 -26.45 23.67 5.14
N ASP A 222 -27.28 23.44 4.12
CA ASP A 222 -28.47 22.59 4.21
C ASP A 222 -28.31 21.25 3.47
N ALA A 223 -27.09 20.92 3.00
CA ALA A 223 -26.83 19.63 2.38
C ALA A 223 -26.72 18.52 3.45
N PRO A 224 -27.17 17.28 3.16
CA PRO A 224 -27.02 16.16 4.09
C PRO A 224 -25.55 15.84 4.35
N GLY A 225 -25.11 15.96 5.60
CA GLY A 225 -23.73 15.67 6.00
C GLY A 225 -23.20 16.64 7.04
N MET A 226 -21.88 16.64 7.17
CA MET A 226 -21.09 17.43 8.11
C MET A 226 -20.81 18.83 7.55
N TYR A 227 -21.55 19.86 8.00
CA TYR A 227 -21.33 21.22 7.49
C TYR A 227 -20.01 21.84 7.99
N ALA A 228 -19.08 22.02 7.06
CA ALA A 228 -17.77 22.67 7.22
C ALA A 228 -17.40 23.37 5.88
N PRO A 229 -17.84 24.62 5.64
CA PRO A 229 -17.67 25.31 4.37
C PRO A 229 -16.22 25.57 3.96
N SER A 230 -15.31 25.65 4.93
CA SER A 230 -13.88 25.76 4.64
C SER A 230 -13.26 24.44 4.20
N GLY A 231 -13.90 23.32 4.57
CA GLY A 231 -13.36 21.98 4.44
C GLY A 231 -12.35 21.61 5.54
N ILE A 232 -11.96 22.55 6.40
CA ILE A 232 -11.11 22.30 7.55
C ILE A 232 -11.92 21.65 8.68
N TYR A 233 -11.29 20.74 9.42
CA TYR A 233 -11.75 20.35 10.75
C TYR A 233 -10.59 20.51 11.75
N GLY A 234 -10.57 21.65 12.43
CA GLY A 234 -9.57 22.08 13.39
C GLY A 234 -9.19 23.56 13.27
N ASP A 235 -7.99 23.93 13.74
CA ASP A 235 -7.52 25.32 13.74
C ASP A 235 -6.17 25.48 13.04
N ALA A 236 -6.20 25.70 11.73
CA ALA A 236 -5.00 25.93 10.93
C ALA A 236 -4.24 27.20 11.34
N THR A 237 -4.91 28.18 11.97
CA THR A 237 -4.29 29.47 12.31
C THR A 237 -3.23 29.35 13.40
N LEU A 238 -3.24 28.26 14.17
CA LEU A 238 -2.28 27.96 15.22
C LEU A 238 -1.00 27.29 14.70
N ALA A 239 -0.97 26.94 13.42
CA ALA A 239 0.13 26.20 12.82
C ALA A 239 1.41 27.02 12.74
N THR A 240 2.55 26.37 12.95
CA THR A 240 3.87 27.01 12.84
C THR A 240 4.90 26.05 12.26
N PRO A 241 5.94 26.55 11.57
CA PRO A 241 7.04 25.70 11.10
C PRO A 241 7.75 24.96 12.24
N ALA A 242 7.85 25.57 13.42
CA ALA A 242 8.49 24.97 14.58
C ALA A 242 7.73 23.74 15.10
N LYS A 243 6.40 23.83 15.21
CA LYS A 243 5.53 22.67 15.50
C LYS A 243 5.68 21.61 14.42
N GLY A 244 5.71 22.04 13.16
CA GLY A 244 5.89 21.17 12.00
C GLY A 244 7.12 20.30 12.11
N ARG A 245 8.27 20.92 12.37
CA ARG A 245 9.54 20.20 12.56
C ARG A 245 9.43 19.13 13.64
N ILE A 246 8.92 19.48 14.83
CA ILE A 246 8.80 18.55 15.96
C ILE A 246 7.90 17.36 15.62
N LEU A 247 6.72 17.65 15.06
CA LEU A 247 5.73 16.63 14.71
C LEU A 247 6.24 15.73 13.58
N THR A 248 6.84 16.29 12.54
CA THR A 248 7.43 15.55 11.42
C THR A 248 8.58 14.66 11.87
N GLU A 249 9.50 15.16 12.70
CA GLU A 249 10.59 14.34 13.24
C GLU A 249 10.06 13.18 14.10
N GLY A 250 9.00 13.42 14.89
CA GLY A 250 8.34 12.38 15.67
C GLY A 250 7.65 11.33 14.81
N LEU A 251 6.90 11.75 13.79
CA LEU A 251 6.26 10.88 12.81
C LEU A 251 7.30 10.02 12.07
N LEU A 252 8.39 10.62 11.61
CA LEU A 252 9.48 9.90 10.96
C LEU A 252 10.10 8.85 11.90
N ARG A 253 10.37 9.20 13.17
CA ARG A 253 10.89 8.22 14.15
C ARG A 253 9.95 7.03 14.33
N MET A 254 8.64 7.27 14.38
CA MET A 254 7.65 6.21 14.47
C MET A 254 7.70 5.31 13.22
N ILE A 255 7.68 5.89 12.01
CA ILE A 255 7.77 5.13 10.75
C ILE A 255 9.04 4.28 10.69
N LEU A 256 10.19 4.85 11.04
CA LEU A 256 11.47 4.12 11.04
C LEU A 256 11.44 2.95 12.04
N SER A 257 10.89 3.18 13.23
CA SER A 257 10.72 2.13 14.24
C SER A 257 9.79 1.01 13.77
N ASP A 258 8.70 1.36 13.09
CA ASP A 258 7.77 0.36 12.55
C ASP A 258 8.42 -0.48 11.44
N ILE A 259 9.21 0.14 10.55
CA ILE A 259 9.96 -0.55 9.49
C ILE A 259 10.97 -1.52 10.09
N ASP A 260 11.70 -1.09 11.12
CA ASP A 260 12.68 -1.95 11.82
C ASP A 260 11.97 -3.13 12.51
N SER A 261 10.83 -2.87 13.15
CA SER A 261 10.01 -3.92 13.77
C SER A 261 9.50 -4.92 12.75
N LEU A 262 8.95 -4.42 11.63
CA LEU A 262 8.43 -5.24 10.54
C LEU A 262 9.51 -6.14 9.93
N ARG A 263 10.74 -5.64 9.76
CA ARG A 263 11.87 -6.40 9.23
C ARG A 263 12.17 -7.64 10.06
N SER A 264 12.08 -7.52 11.39
CA SER A 264 12.31 -8.61 12.33
C SER A 264 11.10 -9.53 12.55
N ALA A 265 9.92 -9.13 12.08
CA ALA A 265 8.70 -9.90 12.28
C ALA A 265 8.71 -11.18 11.43
N SER A 266 8.27 -12.28 12.03
CA SER A 266 7.98 -13.53 11.32
C SER A 266 6.67 -13.36 10.56
N ALA A 267 6.69 -13.71 9.27
CA ALA A 267 5.44 -13.81 8.51
C ALA A 267 4.54 -14.90 9.12
N PRO A 268 3.23 -14.68 9.21
CA PRO A 268 2.31 -15.71 9.64
C PRO A 268 2.38 -16.91 8.68
N PRO A 269 2.16 -18.15 9.14
CA PRO A 269 2.00 -19.28 8.24
C PRO A 269 0.80 -19.02 7.32
N ALA A 270 0.96 -19.28 6.02
CA ALA A 270 -0.15 -19.18 5.09
C ALA A 270 -1.22 -20.22 5.48
N GLU A 271 -2.44 -19.76 5.71
CA GLU A 271 -3.56 -20.60 6.14
C GLU A 271 -4.33 -21.20 4.95
N THR A 272 -4.06 -20.72 3.73
CA THR A 272 -4.77 -21.11 2.51
C THR A 272 -3.88 -21.92 1.57
N ASP A 273 -4.35 -23.12 1.17
CA ASP A 273 -3.74 -23.91 0.10
C ASP A 273 -3.95 -23.19 -1.24
N THR A 274 -2.89 -22.67 -1.85
CA THR A 274 -2.96 -21.96 -3.14
C THR A 274 -3.04 -22.90 -4.36
N SER A 275 -3.04 -24.21 -4.15
CA SER A 275 -3.13 -25.21 -5.22
C SER A 275 -4.43 -25.06 -5.99
N LEU A 276 -4.33 -25.20 -7.32
CA LEU A 276 -5.47 -25.22 -8.25
C LEU A 276 -5.43 -26.46 -9.15
N ALA A 277 -4.75 -27.52 -8.70
CA ALA A 277 -4.51 -28.73 -9.48
C ALA A 277 -5.82 -29.45 -9.86
N GLU A 278 -6.86 -29.35 -9.04
CA GLU A 278 -8.17 -29.96 -9.30
C GLU A 278 -8.90 -29.36 -10.53
N PHE A 279 -8.49 -28.18 -10.99
CA PHE A 279 -9.05 -27.52 -12.18
C PHE A 279 -8.31 -27.87 -13.47
N VAL A 280 -7.30 -28.75 -13.39
CA VAL A 280 -6.61 -29.29 -14.55
C VAL A 280 -7.32 -30.57 -14.99
N GLY A 281 -7.76 -30.61 -16.24
CA GLY A 281 -8.55 -31.75 -16.73
C GLY A 281 -9.28 -31.46 -18.02
N SER A 282 -10.23 -32.33 -18.37
CA SER A 282 -11.09 -32.17 -19.53
C SER A 282 -12.52 -31.80 -19.12
N TYR A 283 -13.09 -30.82 -19.80
CA TYR A 283 -14.37 -30.22 -19.50
C TYR A 283 -15.24 -30.13 -20.75
N ARG A 284 -16.55 -29.90 -20.59
CA ARG A 284 -17.43 -29.48 -21.69
C ARG A 284 -17.80 -28.01 -21.55
N SER A 285 -17.71 -27.28 -22.65
CA SER A 285 -18.24 -25.92 -22.76
C SER A 285 -19.77 -25.93 -22.79
N ALA A 286 -20.39 -24.76 -22.61
CA ALA A 286 -21.83 -24.57 -22.76
C ALA A 286 -22.39 -24.99 -24.13
N LYS A 287 -21.55 -25.01 -25.18
CA LYS A 287 -21.91 -25.43 -26.53
C LYS A 287 -21.69 -26.93 -26.77
N GLY A 288 -21.24 -27.67 -25.75
CA GLY A 288 -20.95 -29.10 -25.83
C GLY A 288 -19.56 -29.46 -26.36
N ASP A 289 -18.76 -28.46 -26.80
CA ASP A 289 -17.38 -28.68 -27.24
C ASP A 289 -16.50 -29.11 -26.06
N GLU A 290 -15.62 -30.09 -26.29
CA GLU A 290 -14.58 -30.50 -25.34
C GLU A 290 -13.51 -29.39 -25.20
N VAL A 291 -13.13 -29.13 -23.95
CA VAL A 291 -12.09 -28.17 -23.58
C VAL A 291 -11.12 -28.82 -22.60
N LYS A 292 -9.84 -28.86 -22.98
CA LYS A 292 -8.76 -29.29 -22.10
C LYS A 292 -8.20 -28.09 -21.35
N VAL A 293 -8.08 -28.21 -20.04
CA VAL A 293 -7.53 -27.19 -19.15
C VAL A 293 -6.23 -27.71 -18.56
N THR A 294 -5.17 -26.92 -18.69
CA THR A 294 -3.87 -27.19 -18.06
C THR A 294 -3.43 -25.98 -17.24
N ASN A 295 -2.68 -26.23 -16.16
CA ASN A 295 -2.06 -25.19 -15.35
C ASN A 295 -0.56 -25.47 -15.26
N ALA A 296 0.24 -24.55 -15.76
CA ALA A 296 1.70 -24.58 -15.63
C ALA A 296 2.18 -23.18 -15.24
N ASP A 297 3.05 -23.08 -14.23
CA ASP A 297 3.65 -21.82 -13.78
C ASP A 297 2.64 -20.68 -13.59
N ASN A 298 1.56 -20.96 -12.86
CA ASN A 298 0.47 -20.01 -12.60
C ASN A 298 -0.22 -19.49 -13.88
N THR A 299 -0.21 -20.28 -14.95
CA THR A 299 -0.88 -19.98 -16.21
C THR A 299 -1.87 -21.08 -16.56
N PHE A 300 -3.15 -20.73 -16.59
CA PHE A 300 -4.20 -21.61 -17.09
C PHE A 300 -4.33 -21.49 -18.60
N THR A 301 -4.33 -22.65 -19.26
CA THR A 301 -4.52 -22.75 -20.71
C THR A 301 -5.75 -23.60 -20.99
N PHE A 302 -6.71 -23.01 -21.70
CA PHE A 302 -7.96 -23.63 -22.10
C PHE A 302 -7.89 -23.91 -23.59
N THR A 303 -7.86 -25.18 -24.00
CA THR A 303 -7.72 -25.59 -25.41
C THR A 303 -8.97 -26.33 -25.86
N THR A 304 -9.66 -25.81 -26.86
CA THR A 304 -10.82 -26.48 -27.48
C THR A 304 -10.37 -27.60 -28.41
N ALA A 305 -11.26 -28.56 -28.71
CA ALA A 305 -11.00 -29.61 -29.72
C ALA A 305 -10.64 -29.07 -31.11
N LYS A 306 -11.02 -27.83 -31.43
CA LYS A 306 -10.70 -27.13 -32.70
C LYS A 306 -9.33 -26.42 -32.67
N GLY A 307 -8.57 -26.56 -31.58
CA GLY A 307 -7.23 -25.98 -31.43
C GLY A 307 -7.21 -24.50 -31.03
N PHE A 308 -8.36 -23.88 -30.76
CA PHE A 308 -8.40 -22.54 -30.18
C PHE A 308 -7.99 -22.58 -28.72
N THR A 309 -7.09 -21.68 -28.34
CA THR A 309 -6.54 -21.60 -26.99
C THR A 309 -6.82 -20.24 -26.36
N THR A 310 -7.33 -20.25 -25.13
CA THR A 310 -7.35 -19.08 -24.25
C THR A 310 -6.31 -19.30 -23.15
N VAL A 311 -5.49 -18.29 -22.89
CA VAL A 311 -4.47 -18.31 -21.84
C VAL A 311 -4.82 -17.26 -20.80
N LEU A 312 -4.88 -17.66 -19.53
CA LEU A 312 -5.07 -16.78 -18.39
C LEU A 312 -3.86 -16.88 -17.46
N HIS A 313 -3.30 -15.74 -17.11
CA HIS A 313 -2.18 -15.63 -16.17
C HIS A 313 -2.72 -15.25 -14.80
N ARG A 314 -2.15 -15.83 -13.74
CA ARG A 314 -2.47 -15.40 -12.38
C ARG A 314 -2.08 -13.93 -12.21
N VAL A 315 -3.04 -13.11 -11.80
CA VAL A 315 -2.81 -11.68 -11.54
C VAL A 315 -2.55 -11.46 -10.06
N ALA A 316 -3.42 -11.97 -9.20
CA ALA A 316 -3.31 -11.85 -7.75
C ALA A 316 -4.18 -12.90 -7.05
N GLY A 317 -3.59 -13.66 -6.11
CA GLY A 317 -4.33 -14.70 -5.39
C GLY A 317 -5.04 -15.65 -6.36
N ASP A 318 -6.36 -15.78 -6.23
CA ASP A 318 -7.22 -16.62 -7.08
C ASP A 318 -7.74 -15.94 -8.36
N HIS A 319 -7.28 -14.74 -8.69
CA HIS A 319 -7.64 -14.03 -9.91
C HIS A 319 -6.70 -14.36 -11.06
N PHE A 320 -7.28 -14.64 -12.23
CA PHE A 320 -6.56 -14.94 -13.47
C PHE A 320 -7.14 -14.13 -14.61
N ALA A 321 -6.28 -13.46 -15.36
CA ALA A 321 -6.70 -12.63 -16.48
C ALA A 321 -5.93 -13.02 -17.74
N GLY A 322 -6.63 -12.90 -18.87
CA GLY A 322 -6.08 -12.97 -20.20
C GLY A 322 -6.81 -11.99 -21.10
N PHE A 323 -6.37 -11.88 -22.34
CA PHE A 323 -6.93 -10.92 -23.29
C PHE A 323 -8.45 -11.09 -23.50
N THR A 324 -8.98 -12.30 -23.36
CA THR A 324 -10.39 -12.63 -23.66
C THR A 324 -11.26 -12.88 -22.44
N ALA A 325 -10.67 -13.06 -21.25
CA ALA A 325 -11.42 -13.34 -20.03
C ALA A 325 -10.66 -12.91 -18.77
N ASP A 326 -11.44 -12.55 -17.74
CA ASP A 326 -11.02 -12.36 -16.36
C ASP A 326 -11.85 -13.31 -15.50
N VAL A 327 -11.18 -14.15 -14.72
CA VAL A 327 -11.82 -15.16 -13.87
C VAL A 327 -11.26 -15.13 -12.46
N ARG A 328 -12.09 -15.53 -11.51
CA ARG A 328 -11.76 -15.72 -10.11
C ARG A 328 -12.13 -17.13 -9.68
N PHE A 329 -11.19 -17.84 -9.07
CA PHE A 329 -11.50 -19.08 -8.36
C PHE A 329 -12.14 -18.76 -7.01
N THR A 330 -13.25 -19.42 -6.67
CA THR A 330 -13.98 -19.20 -5.41
C THR A 330 -13.62 -20.26 -4.39
N ARG A 331 -13.47 -19.91 -3.12
CA ARG A 331 -13.17 -20.84 -2.03
C ARG A 331 -14.30 -20.94 -1.01
N ASN A 332 -14.43 -22.09 -0.34
CA ASN A 332 -15.26 -22.25 0.85
C ASN A 332 -14.53 -21.78 2.13
N ASP A 333 -15.23 -21.82 3.26
CA ASP A 333 -14.68 -21.41 4.56
C ASP A 333 -13.51 -22.28 5.04
N ALA A 334 -13.34 -23.48 4.49
CA ALA A 334 -12.19 -24.36 4.73
C ALA A 334 -11.00 -24.05 3.80
N GLY A 335 -11.08 -22.99 2.98
CA GLY A 335 -10.05 -22.59 2.04
C GLY A 335 -9.97 -23.45 0.77
N GLN A 336 -10.87 -24.42 0.59
CA GLN A 336 -10.91 -25.27 -0.60
C GLN A 336 -11.59 -24.53 -1.74
N VAL A 337 -11.03 -24.63 -2.93
CA VAL A 337 -11.67 -24.02 -4.10
C VAL A 337 -12.91 -24.82 -4.49
N THR A 338 -14.01 -24.13 -4.71
CA THR A 338 -15.33 -24.70 -4.99
C THR A 338 -15.87 -24.34 -6.35
N GLY A 339 -15.21 -23.43 -7.09
CA GLY A 339 -15.69 -23.01 -8.39
C GLY A 339 -14.81 -21.97 -9.08
N ILE A 340 -15.26 -21.57 -10.27
CA ILE A 340 -14.68 -20.52 -11.09
C ILE A 340 -15.81 -19.57 -11.48
N GLU A 341 -15.59 -18.28 -11.27
CA GLU A 341 -16.48 -17.20 -11.68
C GLU A 341 -15.78 -16.38 -12.76
N ALA A 342 -16.45 -16.05 -13.88
CA ALA A 342 -15.92 -15.07 -14.81
C ALA A 342 -16.42 -13.67 -14.47
N LEU A 343 -15.48 -12.77 -14.26
CA LEU A 343 -15.72 -11.36 -13.97
C LEU A 343 -15.91 -10.55 -15.26
N GLN A 344 -15.21 -10.96 -16.33
CA GLN A 344 -15.40 -10.42 -17.67
C GLN A 344 -15.15 -11.52 -18.70
N ALA A 345 -15.98 -11.60 -19.74
CA ALA A 345 -15.77 -12.50 -20.87
C ALA A 345 -16.18 -11.82 -22.18
N ASN A 346 -15.24 -11.64 -23.10
CA ASN A 346 -15.53 -11.12 -24.43
C ASN A 346 -15.92 -12.29 -25.36
N GLY A 347 -17.20 -12.68 -25.34
CA GLY A 347 -17.80 -13.55 -26.38
C GLY A 347 -17.38 -15.02 -26.42
N SER A 348 -16.41 -15.47 -25.63
CA SER A 348 -16.04 -16.89 -25.50
C SER A 348 -16.82 -17.55 -24.37
N GLY A 349 -17.56 -18.62 -24.69
CA GLY A 349 -18.42 -19.41 -23.77
C GLY A 349 -17.68 -20.20 -22.68
N MET A 350 -16.72 -19.57 -22.01
CA MET A 350 -15.79 -20.14 -21.05
C MET A 350 -16.37 -20.30 -19.64
N VAL A 351 -17.48 -19.62 -19.32
CA VAL A 351 -17.90 -19.44 -17.91
C VAL A 351 -18.77 -20.58 -17.38
N ALA A 352 -19.25 -21.48 -18.24
CA ALA A 352 -20.04 -22.63 -17.83
C ALA A 352 -19.32 -23.92 -18.23
N MET A 353 -18.29 -24.27 -17.47
CA MET A 353 -17.61 -25.55 -17.58
C MET A 353 -18.16 -26.50 -16.53
N ARG A 354 -18.70 -27.64 -16.95
CA ARG A 354 -18.97 -28.78 -16.05
C ARG A 354 -17.87 -29.82 -16.24
N VAL A 355 -17.42 -30.41 -15.13
CA VAL A 355 -16.52 -31.56 -15.13
C VAL A 355 -17.16 -32.65 -16.00
N MET A 356 -16.39 -33.27 -16.90
CA MET A 356 -16.87 -34.47 -17.59
C MET A 356 -16.81 -35.62 -16.60
N ASP A 357 -17.99 -36.19 -16.27
CA ASP A 357 -18.10 -37.47 -15.58
C ASP A 357 -17.42 -38.61 -16.36
#